data_AF-A0A1L4BW02-F1
#
_entry.id   AF-A0A1L4BW02-F1
#
_cell.length_a   1.000
_cell.length_b   1.000
_cell.length_c   1.000
_cell.angle_alpha   90.00
_cell.angle_beta   90.00
_cell.angle_gamma   90.00
#
_symmetry.space_group_name_H-M   'P 1'
#
loop_
_entity.id
_entity.type
_entity.pdbx_description
1 polymer ?
#
loop_
_entity_poly.entity_id
_entity_poly.type
_entity_poly.pdbx_seq_one_letter_code
_entity_poly.pdbx_strand_id
1 'polypeptide(L)'
;MSKKVITLLTEEHSPGKQTMKILFNKIKQKHETKELVFELKVLNDENRLEMIYSDMVLADYFLISDADYIRRRAFHESVFDFVQMAAFSARDTSRLEEQVSHLFEMDEKQVRHLNATDWSHLNYVAAG
;
A
#
# COMPACT_ATOMS: atom_id res chain seq x y z
N MET A 1 -22.99 2.85 3.12
CA MET A 1 -21.78 2.18 2.61
C MET A 1 -20.70 2.29 3.68
N SER A 2 -19.99 1.20 3.98
CA SER A 2 -18.80 1.26 4.85
C SER A 2 -17.69 2.04 4.14
N LYS A 3 -16.85 2.74 4.90
CA LYS A 3 -15.70 3.47 4.35
C LYS A 3 -14.62 2.46 3.99
N LYS A 4 -14.05 2.56 2.78
CA LYS A 4 -12.86 1.84 2.35
C LYS A 4 -11.63 2.51 2.95
N VAL A 5 -10.86 1.78 3.75
CA VAL A 5 -9.65 2.24 4.43
C VAL A 5 -8.42 1.72 3.70
N ILE A 6 -7.56 2.63 3.26
CA ILE A 6 -6.28 2.32 2.61
C ILE A 6 -5.15 2.75 3.52
N THR A 7 -4.33 1.79 3.94
CA THR A 7 -3.15 2.06 4.76
C THR A 7 -1.90 2.03 3.91
N LEU A 8 -1.17 3.14 3.90
CA LEU A 8 0.21 3.20 3.47
C LEU A 8 1.10 2.79 4.64
N LEU A 9 1.93 1.78 4.44
CA LEU A 9 2.74 1.19 5.50
C LEU A 9 4.23 1.35 5.19
N THR A 10 4.98 1.91 6.12
CA THR A 10 6.45 1.98 6.07
C THR A 10 7.01 1.65 7.45
N GLU A 11 8.32 1.61 7.61
CA GLU A 11 8.98 1.47 8.92
C GLU A 11 9.78 2.73 9.26
N GLU A 12 10.11 2.90 10.54
CA GLU A 12 10.75 4.10 11.07
C GLU A 12 12.06 4.45 10.33
N HIS A 13 12.81 3.43 9.91
CA HIS A 13 14.12 3.54 9.28
C HIS A 13 14.13 3.19 7.78
N SER A 14 12.96 3.02 7.16
CA SER A 14 12.90 2.65 5.75
C SER A 14 13.50 3.75 4.87
N PRO A 15 14.34 3.40 3.87
CA PRO A 15 14.73 4.31 2.80
C PRO A 15 13.52 4.95 2.08
N GLY A 16 12.38 4.25 2.02
CA GLY A 16 11.16 4.68 1.35
C GLY A 16 10.25 5.59 2.19
N LYS A 17 10.51 5.79 3.49
CA LYS A 17 9.63 6.52 4.42
C LYS A 17 9.25 7.92 3.94
N GLN A 18 10.21 8.70 3.45
CA GLN A 18 9.93 10.05 2.95
C GLN A 18 9.06 10.02 1.69
N THR A 19 9.31 9.08 0.79
CA THR A 19 8.50 8.87 -0.42
C THR A 19 7.06 8.46 -0.05
N MET A 20 6.88 7.53 0.90
CA MET A 20 5.56 7.14 1.40
C MET A 20 4.80 8.31 2.03
N LYS A 21 5.49 9.17 2.79
CA LYS A 21 4.88 10.37 3.38
C LYS A 21 4.42 11.37 2.31
N ILE A 22 5.23 11.58 1.27
CA ILE A 22 4.86 12.47 0.16
C ILE A 22 3.69 11.88 -0.63
N LEU A 23 3.73 10.58 -0.94
CA LEU A 23 2.65 9.87 -1.62
C LEU A 23 1.35 9.96 -0.83
N PHE A 24 1.39 9.69 0.48
CA PHE A 24 0.25 9.80 1.39
C PHE A 24 -0.42 11.17 1.32
N ASN A 25 0.36 12.25 1.44
CA ASN A 25 -0.18 13.60 1.37
C ASN A 25 -0.88 13.87 0.03
N LYS A 26 -0.29 13.37 -1.07
CA LYS A 26 -0.81 13.57 -2.42
C LYS A 26 -2.11 12.81 -2.68
N ILE A 27 -2.13 11.51 -2.36
CA ILE A 27 -3.34 10.69 -2.55
C ILE A 27 -4.46 11.13 -1.61
N LYS A 28 -4.13 11.53 -0.37
CA LYS A 28 -5.11 12.05 0.57
C LYS A 28 -5.76 13.32 0.02
N GLN A 29 -4.97 14.27 -0.47
CA GLN A 29 -5.50 15.51 -1.04
C GLN A 29 -6.39 15.29 -2.27
N LYS A 30 -6.08 14.29 -3.10
CA LYS A 30 -6.74 14.10 -4.40
C LYS A 30 -7.89 13.09 -4.37
N HIS A 31 -7.81 12.08 -3.52
CA HIS A 31 -8.71 10.92 -3.55
C HIS A 31 -9.50 10.73 -2.25
N GLU A 32 -9.18 11.43 -1.16
CA GLU A 32 -9.94 11.28 0.09
C GLU A 32 -11.38 11.79 -0.12
N THR A 33 -12.33 10.92 0.19
CA THR A 33 -13.76 11.22 0.09
C THR A 33 -14.48 10.72 1.33
N LYS A 34 -15.81 10.87 1.39
CA LYS A 34 -16.60 10.28 2.49
C LYS A 34 -16.54 8.76 2.53
N GLU A 35 -16.19 8.12 1.40
CA GLU A 35 -16.19 6.68 1.19
C GLU A 35 -14.78 6.08 1.14
N LEU A 36 -13.75 6.93 0.97
CA LEU A 36 -12.35 6.51 0.85
C LEU A 36 -11.47 7.28 1.86
N VAL A 37 -10.85 6.56 2.79
CA VAL A 37 -9.99 7.12 3.84
C VAL A 37 -8.59 6.56 3.73
N PHE A 38 -7.60 7.43 3.93
CA PHE A 38 -6.18 7.07 3.88
C PHE A 38 -5.54 7.18 5.26
N GLU A 39 -4.71 6.20 5.59
CA GLU A 39 -3.88 6.18 6.78
C GLU A 39 -2.40 6.00 6.39
N LEU A 40 -1.50 6.63 7.13
CA LEU A 40 -0.07 6.36 7.06
C LEU A 40 0.36 5.72 8.38
N LYS A 41 0.80 4.46 8.33
CA LYS A 41 1.34 3.74 9.48
C LYS A 41 2.84 3.57 9.35
N VAL A 42 3.54 3.86 10.45
CA VAL A 42 4.98 3.65 10.58
C VAL A 42 5.19 2.53 11.59
N LEU A 43 5.71 1.42 11.12
CA LEU A 43 6.08 0.28 11.93
C LEU A 43 7.31 0.62 12.78
N ASN A 44 7.21 0.33 14.07
CA ASN A 44 8.29 0.37 15.03
C ASN A 44 8.16 -0.85 15.97
N ASP A 45 9.11 -1.02 16.88
CA ASP A 45 9.13 -2.18 17.79
C ASP A 45 7.89 -2.24 18.71
N GLU A 46 7.30 -1.09 19.04
CA GLU A 46 6.14 -1.00 19.96
C GLU A 46 4.86 -1.48 19.28
N ASN A 47 4.65 -1.11 18.02
CA ASN A 47 3.45 -1.44 17.27
C ASN A 47 3.65 -2.61 16.30
N ARG A 48 4.82 -3.27 16.31
CA ARG A 48 5.14 -4.38 15.39
C ARG A 48 4.22 -5.59 15.55
N LEU A 49 3.45 -5.72 16.62
CA LEU A 49 2.54 -6.86 16.81
C LEU A 49 1.07 -6.54 16.51
N GLU A 50 0.73 -5.27 16.27
CA GLU A 50 -0.66 -4.85 16.09
C GLU A 50 -1.27 -5.36 14.78
N MET A 51 -2.56 -5.67 14.76
CA MET A 51 -3.24 -5.96 13.49
C MET A 51 -3.50 -4.69 12.68
N ILE A 52 -3.38 -4.80 11.37
CA ILE A 52 -3.67 -3.73 10.40
C ILE A 52 -5.07 -3.98 9.83
N TYR A 53 -6.06 -3.28 10.38
CA TYR A 53 -7.46 -3.33 9.95
C TYR A 53 -7.72 -2.34 8.82
N SER A 54 -7.51 -2.78 7.57
CA SER A 54 -7.68 -1.95 6.38
C SER A 54 -8.23 -2.78 5.24
N ASP A 55 -9.00 -2.19 4.32
CA ASP A 55 -9.42 -2.88 3.09
C ASP A 55 -8.23 -3.09 2.14
N MET A 56 -7.23 -2.21 2.23
CA MET A 56 -6.01 -2.28 1.45
C MET A 56 -4.80 -1.82 2.26
N VAL A 57 -3.67 -2.51 2.08
CA VAL A 57 -2.38 -2.18 2.65
C VAL A 57 -1.37 -2.06 1.51
N LEU A 58 -0.81 -0.86 1.36
CA LEU A 58 0.23 -0.53 0.40
C LEU A 58 1.54 -0.35 1.16
N ALA A 59 2.35 -1.40 1.17
CA ALA A 59 3.60 -1.42 1.89
C ALA A 59 4.74 -0.79 1.09
N ASP A 60 5.66 -0.18 1.80
CA ASP A 60 6.94 0.27 1.28
C ASP A 60 7.72 -0.91 0.69
N TYR A 61 8.23 -0.80 -0.54
CA TYR A 61 8.99 -1.87 -1.20
C TYR A 61 10.20 -2.35 -0.39
N PHE A 62 10.81 -1.50 0.45
CA PHE A 62 11.93 -1.92 1.31
C PHE A 62 11.52 -2.94 2.38
N LEU A 63 10.23 -3.11 2.63
CA LEU A 63 9.68 -4.10 3.54
C LEU A 63 9.41 -5.47 2.88
N ILE A 64 9.83 -5.68 1.63
CA ILE A 64 9.54 -6.93 0.91
C ILE A 64 10.11 -8.18 1.60
N SER A 65 11.22 -8.07 2.33
CA SER A 65 11.75 -9.17 3.15
C SER A 65 10.82 -9.57 4.29
N ASP A 66 9.98 -8.65 4.75
CA ASP A 66 9.02 -8.81 5.84
C ASP A 66 7.60 -9.06 5.32
N ALA A 67 7.42 -9.32 4.02
CA ALA A 67 6.11 -9.45 3.36
C ALA A 67 5.18 -10.45 4.07
N ASP A 68 5.67 -11.65 4.35
CA ASP A 68 4.87 -12.70 5.01
C ASP A 68 4.44 -12.30 6.42
N TYR A 69 5.32 -11.59 7.12
CA TYR A 69 5.05 -11.10 8.46
C TYR A 69 3.96 -10.02 8.44
N ILE A 70 4.10 -9.04 7.55
CA ILE A 70 3.15 -7.94 7.41
C ILE A 70 1.79 -8.46 6.94
N ARG A 71 1.78 -9.40 6.00
CA ARG A 71 0.56 -10.02 5.48
C ARG A 71 -0.24 -10.73 6.57
N ARG A 72 0.41 -11.47 7.48
CA ARG A 72 -0.28 -12.11 8.61
C ARG A 72 -0.92 -11.12 9.57
N ARG A 73 -0.48 -9.86 9.54
CA ARG A 73 -1.00 -8.78 10.38
C ARG A 73 -2.07 -7.95 9.67
N ALA A 74 -2.06 -7.90 8.35
CA ALA A 74 -3.19 -7.38 7.59
C ALA A 74 -4.43 -8.25 7.86
N PHE A 75 -5.58 -7.60 8.00
CA PHE A 75 -6.85 -8.31 8.13
C PHE A 75 -7.02 -9.29 6.96
N HIS A 76 -7.59 -10.47 7.19
CA HIS A 76 -7.54 -11.56 6.21
C HIS A 76 -8.26 -11.26 4.88
N GLU A 77 -9.06 -10.19 4.82
CA GLU A 77 -9.72 -9.72 3.60
C GLU A 77 -9.01 -8.53 2.94
N SER A 78 -7.96 -7.98 3.57
CA SER A 78 -7.19 -6.86 3.03
C SER A 78 -6.50 -7.26 1.72
N VAL A 79 -6.58 -6.38 0.72
CA VAL A 79 -5.60 -6.40 -0.38
C VAL A 79 -4.25 -5.96 0.17
N PHE A 80 -3.18 -6.68 -0.17
CA PHE A 80 -1.83 -6.32 0.23
C PHE A 80 -0.94 -6.23 -1.00
N ASP A 81 -0.26 -5.09 -1.18
CA ASP A 81 0.67 -4.87 -2.29
C ASP A 81 1.82 -3.95 -1.86
N PHE A 82 2.86 -3.88 -2.69
CA PHE A 82 4.04 -3.04 -2.48
C PHE A 82 4.05 -1.83 -3.43
N VAL A 83 4.29 -0.65 -2.87
CA VAL A 83 4.54 0.56 -3.64
C VAL A 83 5.93 0.47 -4.26
N GLN A 84 5.97 0.23 -5.57
CA GLN A 84 7.23 0.14 -6.31
C GLN A 84 7.85 1.52 -6.49
N MET A 85 8.83 1.83 -5.66
CA MET A 85 9.53 3.11 -5.71
C MET A 85 10.55 3.11 -6.84
N ALA A 86 10.13 3.48 -8.05
CA ALA A 86 11.02 3.65 -9.20
C ALA A 86 12.23 4.51 -8.80
N ALA A 87 13.41 3.89 -8.75
CA ALA A 87 14.72 4.45 -8.39
C ALA A 87 14.66 5.68 -7.45
N PHE A 88 14.08 5.55 -6.26
CA PHE A 88 14.25 6.43 -5.08
C PHE A 88 13.99 7.93 -5.22
N SER A 89 13.58 8.46 -6.38
CA SER A 89 13.46 9.89 -6.54
C SER A 89 12.06 10.33 -6.10
N ALA A 90 11.99 11.10 -5.01
CA ALA A 90 10.80 11.85 -4.58
C ALA A 90 10.23 12.79 -5.67
N ARG A 91 10.90 12.89 -6.84
CA ARG A 91 10.52 13.69 -7.99
C ARG A 91 9.48 13.02 -8.87
N ASP A 92 9.29 11.69 -8.79
CA ASP A 92 8.36 10.95 -9.65
C ASP A 92 7.09 10.46 -8.90
N THR A 93 6.62 11.29 -7.97
CA THR A 93 5.43 10.98 -7.15
C THR A 93 4.14 10.93 -7.96
N SER A 94 4.11 11.48 -9.18
CA SER A 94 2.97 11.35 -10.10
C SER A 94 2.82 9.94 -10.65
N ARG A 95 3.91 9.26 -11.00
CA ARG A 95 3.85 7.85 -11.41
C ARG A 95 3.50 6.93 -10.25
N LEU A 96 4.03 7.22 -9.05
CA LEU A 96 3.65 6.47 -7.84
C LEU A 96 2.17 6.62 -7.54
N GLU A 97 1.63 7.82 -7.71
CA GLU A 97 0.20 8.07 -7.55
C GLU A 97 -0.62 7.31 -8.58
N GLU A 98 -0.24 7.32 -9.86
CA GLU A 98 -0.90 6.56 -10.93
C GLU A 98 -0.87 5.05 -10.64
N GLN A 99 0.27 4.54 -10.17
CA GLN A 99 0.43 3.16 -9.73
C GLN A 99 -0.58 2.78 -8.66
N VAL A 100 -0.86 3.65 -7.68
CA VAL A 100 -1.77 3.27 -6.58
C VAL A 100 -3.23 3.66 -6.84
N SER A 101 -3.48 4.65 -7.71
CA SER A 101 -4.82 5.20 -7.92
C SER A 101 -5.82 4.19 -8.46
N HIS A 102 -5.39 3.31 -9.38
CA HIS A 102 -6.28 2.29 -9.96
C HIS A 102 -6.74 1.25 -8.93
N LEU A 103 -5.98 1.05 -7.85
CA LEU A 103 -6.31 0.13 -6.77
C LEU A 103 -7.49 0.65 -5.92
N PHE A 104 -7.67 1.98 -5.89
CA PHE A 104 -8.71 2.62 -5.09
C PHE A 104 -10.10 2.38 -5.67
N GLU A 105 -10.19 2.30 -7.01
CA GLU A 105 -11.41 2.08 -7.77
C GLU A 105 -11.85 0.60 -7.80
N MET A 106 -11.00 -0.31 -7.31
CA MET A 106 -11.32 -1.75 -7.30
C MET A 106 -12.51 -2.06 -6.39
N ASP A 107 -13.47 -2.80 -6.94
CA ASP A 107 -14.64 -3.30 -6.21
C ASP A 107 -14.31 -4.52 -5.31
N GLU A 108 -15.23 -4.87 -4.40
CA GLU A 108 -15.06 -5.98 -3.46
C GLU A 108 -14.81 -7.35 -4.15
N LYS A 109 -15.30 -7.56 -5.37
CA LYS A 109 -15.11 -8.82 -6.10
C LYS A 109 -13.72 -8.87 -6.73
N GLN A 110 -13.26 -7.76 -7.28
CA GLN A 110 -11.91 -7.61 -7.82
C GLN A 110 -10.85 -7.76 -6.73
N VAL A 111 -11.12 -7.20 -5.54
CA VAL A 111 -10.33 -7.40 -4.32
C VAL A 111 -10.21 -8.89 -3.96
N ARG A 112 -11.33 -9.64 -3.94
CA ARG A 112 -11.33 -11.08 -3.63
C ARG A 112 -10.63 -11.93 -4.68
N HIS A 113 -10.67 -11.54 -5.95
CA HIS A 113 -9.99 -12.26 -7.03
C HIS A 113 -8.46 -12.10 -6.95
N LEU A 114 -7.96 -10.92 -6.55
CA LEU A 114 -6.55 -10.71 -6.23
C LEU A 114 -6.08 -11.57 -5.06
N ASN A 115 -6.91 -11.76 -4.03
CA ASN A 115 -6.57 -12.61 -2.89
C ASN A 115 -6.49 -14.11 -3.25
N ALA A 116 -7.24 -14.55 -4.27
CA ALA A 116 -7.37 -15.95 -4.68
C ALA A 116 -6.39 -16.36 -5.79
N THR A 117 -5.99 -15.41 -6.64
CA THR A 117 -4.96 -15.64 -7.65
C THR A 117 -3.62 -15.48 -6.94
N ASP A 118 -2.75 -16.49 -7.01
CA ASP A 118 -1.42 -16.45 -6.40
C ASP A 118 -0.77 -15.08 -6.58
N TRP A 119 -0.05 -14.67 -5.52
CA TRP A 119 0.70 -13.44 -5.28
C TRP A 119 1.77 -13.25 -6.34
N SER A 120 1.34 -13.18 -7.60
CA SER A 120 2.20 -12.85 -8.69
C SER A 120 2.73 -11.50 -8.31
N HIS A 121 4.06 -11.43 -8.15
CA HIS A 121 4.80 -10.24 -8.49
C HIS A 121 4.00 -9.58 -9.61
N LEU A 122 3.49 -8.37 -9.41
CA LEU A 122 3.08 -7.53 -10.52
C LEU A 122 4.30 -7.52 -11.44
N ASN A 123 4.30 -8.47 -12.37
CA ASN A 123 5.46 -8.94 -13.08
C ASN A 123 5.74 -7.81 -14.01
N TYR A 124 6.82 -7.10 -13.74
CA TYR A 124 7.39 -6.25 -14.76
C TYR A 124 7.82 -7.18 -15.89
N VAL A 125 7.03 -7.18 -16.96
CA VAL A 125 7.63 -7.36 -18.28
C VAL A 125 8.56 -6.17 -18.43
N ALA A 126 9.84 -6.42 -18.17
CA ALA A 126 10.90 -5.54 -18.66
C ALA A 126 10.77 -5.51 -20.18
N ALA A 127 10.02 -4.53 -20.69
CA ALA A 127 10.06 -4.20 -22.09
C ALA A 127 11.32 -3.37 -22.32
N GLY A 128 12.33 -4.04 -22.89
CA GLY A 128 13.33 -3.53 -23.83
C GLY A 128 14.01 -2.20 -23.53
#